data_AF-A0A4U5JWN0-F1
#
_entry.id   AF-A0A4U5JWN0-F1
#
_cell.length_a   1.000
_cell.length_b   1.000
_cell.length_c   1.000
_cell.angle_alpha   90.00
_cell.angle_beta   90.00
_cell.angle_gamma   90.00
#
_symmetry.space_group_name_H-M   'P 1'
#
loop_
_entity.id
_entity.type
_entity.pdbx_description
1 polymer ?
#
loop_
_entity_poly.entity_id
_entity_poly.type
_entity_poly.pdbx_seq_one_letter_code
_entity_poly.pdbx_strand_id
1 'polypeptide(L)'
;MTAENDLAGIEYHGLSGITQACVIAIIRLIQCDAWITGATLLTCGHQHSFLLRLDETDYIAIKDGFTSGYSGEGPRGLAAALLALHEFGVAVEEVDVSRGILDRLGRSAMTNKDIQIIEESKAIRPTRWYDYIYDVTDAIEKKSSANEFFPPLIPFRLIDSRIMDLAIRFQKEPDAAIMTGYRRLEQILASKCGLVGAVGSKLFAKAFQVDGSLLFWEGVDEGEAKGRASLFIGAYSAFRNRRAHAELSHRLEDDIREFLLLNQLYVLEASSAVR
;
A
#
# COMPACT_ATOMS: atom_id res chain seq x y z
N MET A 1 31.34 18.98 -24.50
CA MET A 1 30.05 18.27 -24.67
C MET A 1 29.03 19.05 -23.86
N THR A 2 27.95 19.49 -24.48
CA THR A 2 26.87 20.22 -23.79
C THR A 2 26.07 19.23 -22.93
N ALA A 3 25.74 19.62 -21.70
CA ALA A 3 25.06 18.78 -20.70
C ALA A 3 23.65 18.27 -21.13
N GLU A 4 23.13 18.77 -22.25
CA GLU A 4 21.83 18.41 -22.84
C GLU A 4 21.78 16.96 -23.37
N ASN A 5 22.90 16.42 -23.86
CA ASN A 5 22.96 15.04 -24.39
C ASN A 5 23.32 14.01 -23.31
N ASP A 6 23.58 14.44 -22.08
CA ASP A 6 23.79 13.54 -20.97
C ASP A 6 22.46 12.89 -20.57
N LEU A 7 22.56 11.68 -20.01
CA LEU A 7 21.39 10.97 -19.50
C LEU A 7 20.72 11.80 -18.40
N ALA A 8 19.39 11.78 -18.37
CA ALA A 8 18.59 12.59 -17.46
C ALA A 8 18.78 12.23 -15.97
N GLY A 9 19.43 11.10 -15.66
CA GLY A 9 19.65 10.68 -14.28
C GLY A 9 18.38 10.28 -13.50
N ILE A 10 17.26 10.08 -14.19
CA ILE A 10 15.95 9.75 -13.60
C ILE A 10 15.76 8.25 -13.36
N GLU A 11 14.78 7.91 -12.52
CA GLU A 11 14.36 6.53 -12.32
C GLU A 11 13.42 6.06 -13.44
N TYR A 12 13.47 4.75 -13.73
CA TYR A 12 12.59 4.11 -14.69
C TYR A 12 11.92 2.89 -14.08
N HIS A 13 10.60 2.87 -14.10
CA HIS A 13 9.80 1.79 -13.53
C HIS A 13 8.88 1.16 -14.59
N GLY A 14 8.42 -0.07 -14.30
CA GLY A 14 7.67 -0.89 -15.24
C GLY A 14 8.56 -1.56 -16.30
N LEU A 15 7.92 -2.28 -17.22
CA LEU A 15 8.57 -2.98 -18.32
C LEU A 15 7.96 -2.51 -19.64
N SER A 16 8.81 -2.10 -20.58
CA SER A 16 8.41 -1.66 -21.92
C SER A 16 7.55 -2.73 -22.60
N GLY A 17 6.41 -2.32 -23.16
CA GLY A 17 5.45 -3.22 -23.80
C GLY A 17 4.65 -4.13 -22.86
N ILE A 18 4.81 -4.05 -21.54
CA ILE A 18 4.06 -4.87 -20.57
C ILE A 18 3.18 -3.97 -19.70
N THR A 19 1.89 -3.93 -20.03
CA THR A 19 0.91 -3.06 -19.36
C THR A 19 0.83 -3.32 -17.86
N GLN A 20 0.65 -4.58 -17.44
CA GLN A 20 0.49 -4.91 -16.03
C GLN A 20 1.71 -4.50 -15.17
N ALA A 21 2.93 -4.62 -15.71
CA ALA A 21 4.14 -4.19 -15.01
C ALA A 21 4.17 -2.66 -14.80
N CYS A 22 3.67 -1.90 -15.77
CA CYS A 22 3.57 -0.44 -15.69
C CYS A 22 2.45 0.02 -14.76
N VAL A 23 1.30 -0.66 -14.74
CA VAL A 23 0.22 -0.42 -13.77
C VAL A 23 0.74 -0.66 -12.35
N ILE A 24 1.37 -1.81 -12.09
CA ILE A 24 1.92 -2.15 -10.77
C ILE A 24 2.96 -1.12 -10.32
N ALA A 25 3.79 -0.61 -11.24
CA ALA A 25 4.76 0.44 -10.94
C ALA A 25 4.08 1.71 -10.41
N ILE A 26 3.05 2.21 -11.12
CA ILE A 26 2.30 3.40 -10.70
C ILE A 26 1.66 3.17 -9.33
N ILE A 27 0.97 2.06 -9.14
CA ILE A 27 0.31 1.76 -7.86
C ILE A 27 1.31 1.71 -6.69
N ARG A 28 2.47 1.08 -6.89
CA ARG A 28 3.51 1.01 -5.85
C ARG A 28 4.05 2.39 -5.48
N LEU A 29 4.25 3.27 -6.46
CA LEU A 29 4.70 4.63 -6.21
C LEU A 29 3.66 5.44 -5.43
N ILE A 30 2.39 5.33 -5.82
CA ILE A 30 1.27 5.96 -5.11
C ILE A 30 1.16 5.45 -3.66
N GLN A 31 1.32 4.14 -3.44
CA GLN A 31 1.12 3.53 -2.12
C GLN A 31 2.27 3.80 -1.13
N CYS A 32 3.50 4.00 -1.61
CA CYS A 32 4.72 4.01 -0.78
C CYS A 32 5.31 5.40 -0.53
N ASP A 33 4.51 6.48 -0.61
CA ASP A 33 4.88 7.83 -0.16
C ASP A 33 5.67 8.71 -1.17
N ALA A 34 5.71 8.34 -2.46
CA ALA A 34 6.16 9.31 -3.47
C ALA A 34 5.06 10.38 -3.62
N TRP A 35 5.28 11.59 -3.10
CA TRP A 35 4.41 12.74 -3.38
C TRP A 35 4.52 13.09 -4.86
N ILE A 36 3.75 12.39 -5.69
CA ILE A 36 3.61 12.71 -7.11
C ILE A 36 2.82 14.01 -7.20
N THR A 37 3.48 15.11 -7.56
CA THR A 37 2.88 16.44 -7.68
C THR A 37 2.25 16.69 -9.04
N GLY A 38 2.55 15.84 -10.03
CA GLY A 38 1.95 15.88 -11.35
C GLY A 38 2.32 14.66 -12.18
N ALA A 39 1.54 14.41 -13.23
CA ALA A 39 1.82 13.35 -14.19
C ALA A 39 1.64 13.87 -15.61
N THR A 40 2.60 13.57 -16.47
CA THR A 40 2.51 13.85 -17.91
C THR A 40 2.36 12.52 -18.65
N LEU A 41 1.20 12.33 -19.28
CA LEU A 41 0.94 11.26 -20.22
C LEU A 41 1.66 11.59 -21.54
N LEU A 42 2.67 10.80 -21.90
CA LEU A 42 3.41 10.95 -23.13
C LEU A 42 2.79 10.06 -24.21
N THR A 43 2.27 10.66 -25.27
CA THR A 43 1.54 9.97 -26.33
C THR A 43 2.35 9.95 -27.63
N CYS A 44 2.47 8.79 -28.27
CA CYS A 44 3.00 8.64 -29.62
C CYS A 44 2.07 7.71 -30.42
N GLY A 45 1.09 8.29 -31.11
CA GLY A 45 0.03 7.53 -31.78
C GLY A 45 -0.87 6.83 -30.75
N HIS A 46 -0.87 5.49 -30.74
CA HIS A 46 -1.66 4.68 -29.79
C HIS A 46 -0.83 4.10 -28.65
N GLN A 47 0.40 4.57 -28.46
CA GLN A 47 1.28 4.11 -27.38
C GLN A 47 1.50 5.22 -26.37
N HIS A 48 1.50 4.84 -25.10
CA HIS A 48 1.58 5.78 -23.99
C HIS A 48 2.57 5.34 -22.92
N SER A 49 3.15 6.33 -22.26
CA SER A 49 4.01 6.22 -21.08
C SER A 49 3.71 7.38 -20.15
N PHE A 50 4.26 7.36 -18.93
CA PHE A 50 4.11 8.48 -18.00
C PHE A 50 5.46 9.04 -17.60
N LEU A 51 5.53 10.35 -17.49
CA LEU A 51 6.55 11.04 -16.72
C LEU A 51 5.89 11.58 -15.46
N LEU A 52 6.22 11.01 -14.31
CA LEU A 52 5.70 11.40 -13.01
C LEU A 52 6.65 12.42 -12.40
N ARG A 53 6.10 13.52 -11.91
CA ARG A 53 6.85 14.59 -11.27
C ARG A 53 6.73 14.47 -9.76
N LEU A 54 7.87 14.44 -9.06
CA LEU A 54 7.92 14.44 -7.59
C LEU A 54 8.02 15.86 -7.06
N ASP A 55 8.94 16.65 -7.61
CA ASP A 55 9.10 18.08 -7.31
C ASP A 55 9.43 18.88 -8.60
N GLU A 56 10.02 20.07 -8.51
CA GLU A 56 10.33 20.87 -9.71
C GLU A 56 11.38 20.25 -10.63
N THR A 57 12.24 19.34 -10.13
CA THR A 57 13.38 18.80 -10.88
C THR A 57 13.42 17.28 -10.95
N ASP A 58 12.72 16.60 -10.05
CA ASP A 58 12.79 15.16 -9.90
C ASP A 58 11.62 14.46 -10.61
N TYR A 59 12.01 13.53 -11.48
CA TYR A 59 11.10 12.78 -12.32
C TYR A 59 11.28 11.27 -12.17
N ILE A 60 10.18 10.55 -12.31
CA ILE A 60 10.15 9.10 -12.49
C ILE A 60 9.44 8.78 -13.81
N ALA A 61 10.11 8.04 -14.69
CA ALA A 61 9.49 7.56 -15.92
C ALA A 61 8.85 6.18 -15.74
N ILE A 62 7.58 6.05 -16.14
CA ILE A 62 6.90 4.76 -16.30
C ILE A 62 6.97 4.37 -17.76
N LYS A 63 7.49 3.19 -18.04
CA LYS A 63 7.74 2.71 -19.41
C LYS A 63 6.50 2.66 -20.30
N ASP A 64 6.74 2.57 -21.60
CA ASP A 64 5.77 2.52 -22.70
C ASP A 64 5.01 1.19 -22.76
N GLY A 65 4.35 0.82 -21.66
CA GLY A 65 3.52 -0.37 -21.54
C GLY A 65 2.05 -0.15 -21.86
N PHE A 66 1.61 1.08 -22.13
CA PHE A 66 0.20 1.42 -22.28
C PHE A 66 -0.17 1.65 -23.75
N THR A 67 -1.42 1.33 -24.12
CA THR A 67 -1.96 1.62 -25.44
C THR A 67 -3.37 2.19 -25.38
N SER A 68 -3.85 2.80 -26.47
CA SER A 68 -5.24 3.27 -26.65
C SER A 68 -5.84 2.71 -27.95
N GLY A 69 -7.15 2.92 -28.15
CA GLY A 69 -7.85 2.62 -29.41
C GLY A 69 -8.69 1.35 -29.41
N TYR A 70 -8.11 0.17 -29.20
CA TYR A 70 -8.84 -1.11 -29.26
C TYR A 70 -8.98 -1.77 -27.90
N SER A 71 -10.21 -2.19 -27.53
CA SER A 71 -10.49 -2.86 -26.27
C SER A 71 -9.53 -4.02 -25.99
N GLY A 72 -8.72 -3.90 -24.95
CA GLY A 72 -7.66 -4.85 -24.61
C GLY A 72 -7.01 -4.54 -23.27
N GLU A 73 -5.94 -5.28 -22.94
CA GLU A 73 -5.18 -5.08 -21.69
C GLU A 73 -4.56 -3.68 -21.63
N GLY A 74 -3.96 -3.21 -22.74
CA GLY A 74 -3.33 -1.90 -22.83
C GLY A 74 -4.23 -0.73 -22.45
N PRO A 75 -5.40 -0.54 -23.09
CA PRO A 75 -6.30 0.56 -22.74
C PRO A 75 -6.94 0.40 -21.37
N ARG A 76 -7.22 -0.84 -20.92
CA ARG A 76 -7.70 -1.08 -19.55
C ARG A 76 -6.67 -0.68 -18.51
N GLY A 77 -5.41 -1.04 -18.73
CA GLY A 77 -4.32 -0.64 -17.84
C GLY A 77 -4.04 0.85 -17.87
N LEU A 78 -4.16 1.50 -19.04
CA LEU A 78 -4.07 2.96 -19.15
C LEU A 78 -5.18 3.65 -18.34
N ALA A 79 -6.43 3.21 -18.52
CA ALA A 79 -7.56 3.73 -17.77
C ALA A 79 -7.39 3.51 -16.25
N ALA A 80 -6.94 2.33 -15.83
CA ALA A 80 -6.66 2.04 -14.42
C ALA A 80 -5.57 2.95 -13.85
N ALA A 81 -4.48 3.18 -14.59
CA ALA A 81 -3.41 4.09 -14.18
C ALA A 81 -3.89 5.54 -14.05
N LEU A 82 -4.66 6.04 -15.03
CA LEU A 82 -5.24 7.38 -15.00
C LEU A 82 -6.23 7.54 -13.84
N LEU A 83 -7.08 6.55 -13.61
CA LEU A 83 -8.04 6.57 -12.49
C LEU A 83 -7.31 6.59 -11.15
N ALA A 84 -6.28 5.76 -10.96
CA ALA A 84 -5.49 5.73 -9.73
C ALA A 84 -4.80 7.08 -9.47
N LEU A 85 -4.19 7.70 -10.49
CA LEU A 85 -3.59 9.03 -10.37
C LEU A 85 -4.65 10.10 -10.03
N HIS A 86 -5.81 10.03 -10.68
CA HIS A 86 -6.90 10.98 -10.45
C HIS A 86 -7.47 10.88 -9.02
N GLU A 87 -7.70 9.67 -8.51
CA GLU A 87 -8.21 9.46 -7.15
C GLU A 87 -7.26 9.98 -6.07
N PHE A 88 -5.96 9.96 -6.33
CA PHE A 88 -4.94 10.52 -5.44
C PHE A 88 -4.70 12.02 -5.66
N GLY A 89 -5.55 12.68 -6.46
CA GLY A 89 -5.49 14.12 -6.69
C GLY A 89 -4.32 14.57 -7.56
N VAL A 90 -3.68 13.66 -8.30
CA VAL A 90 -2.57 13.99 -9.20
C VAL A 90 -3.12 14.62 -10.48
N ALA A 91 -2.67 15.84 -10.78
CA ALA A 91 -3.01 16.49 -12.04
C ALA A 91 -2.34 15.79 -13.22
N VAL A 92 -3.13 15.37 -14.20
CA VAL A 92 -2.64 14.71 -15.42
C VAL A 92 -2.74 15.65 -16.62
N GLU A 93 -1.62 15.87 -17.30
CA GLU A 93 -1.55 16.50 -18.61
C GLU A 93 -1.12 15.50 -19.67
N GLU A 94 -1.48 15.73 -20.93
CA GLU A 94 -1.09 14.87 -22.05
C GLU A 94 -0.30 15.69 -23.07
N VAL A 95 0.79 15.12 -23.59
CA VAL A 95 1.62 15.73 -24.64
C VAL A 95 1.95 14.69 -25.72
N ASP A 96 2.01 15.16 -26.97
CA ASP A 96 2.53 14.35 -28.08
C ASP A 96 4.07 14.35 -28.06
N VAL A 97 4.67 13.17 -28.09
CA VAL A 97 6.12 13.00 -28.16
C VAL A 97 6.54 12.27 -29.43
N SER A 98 7.77 12.53 -29.87
CA SER A 98 8.34 11.78 -30.99
C SER A 98 8.59 10.32 -30.61
N ARG A 99 8.55 9.44 -31.62
CA ARG A 99 8.90 8.02 -31.46
C ARG A 99 10.27 7.81 -30.80
N GLY A 100 11.24 8.67 -31.12
CA GLY A 100 12.59 8.57 -30.56
C GLY A 100 12.65 8.82 -29.05
N ILE A 101 11.81 9.72 -28.52
CA ILE A 101 11.71 9.94 -27.06
C ILE A 101 11.12 8.70 -26.40
N LEU A 102 10.02 8.16 -26.94
CA LEU A 102 9.36 6.98 -26.39
C LEU A 102 10.28 5.75 -26.40
N ASP A 103 11.00 5.51 -27.50
CA ASP A 103 11.95 4.39 -27.61
C ASP A 103 13.11 4.52 -26.61
N ARG A 104 13.60 5.75 -26.35
CA ARG A 104 14.62 6.00 -25.32
C ARG A 104 14.08 5.76 -23.92
N LEU A 105 12.86 6.21 -23.63
CA LEU A 105 12.18 5.97 -22.37
C LEU A 105 12.02 4.46 -22.10
N GLY A 106 11.53 3.69 -23.09
CA GLY A 106 11.42 2.23 -22.98
C GLY A 106 12.75 1.54 -22.67
N ARG A 107 13.85 2.07 -23.20
CA ARG A 107 15.24 1.61 -22.96
C ARG A 107 15.92 2.21 -21.74
N SER A 108 15.23 3.02 -20.94
CA SER A 108 15.80 3.70 -19.77
C SER A 108 16.96 4.64 -20.10
N ALA A 109 16.85 5.38 -21.20
CA ALA A 109 17.95 6.17 -21.76
C ALA A 109 17.51 7.58 -22.22
N MET A 110 16.53 8.20 -21.54
CA MET A 110 16.20 9.60 -21.80
C MET A 110 17.36 10.53 -21.43
N THR A 111 17.51 11.60 -22.20
CA THR A 111 18.49 12.66 -21.94
C THR A 111 17.84 13.87 -21.30
N ASN A 112 18.66 14.79 -20.75
CA ASN A 112 18.18 16.08 -20.24
C ASN A 112 17.40 16.86 -21.32
N LYS A 113 17.86 16.78 -22.57
CA LYS A 113 17.17 17.35 -23.72
C LYS A 113 15.76 16.77 -23.93
N ASP A 114 15.57 15.47 -23.70
CA ASP A 114 14.24 14.87 -23.83
C ASP A 114 13.27 15.41 -22.79
N ILE A 115 13.73 15.58 -21.55
CA ILE A 115 12.93 16.18 -20.46
C ILE A 115 12.55 17.62 -20.81
N GLN A 116 13.52 18.43 -21.25
CA GLN A 116 13.26 19.81 -21.65
C GLN A 116 12.24 19.89 -22.80
N ILE A 117 12.36 19.02 -23.81
CA ILE A 117 11.38 18.96 -24.91
C ILE A 117 9.97 18.66 -24.38
N ILE A 118 9.84 17.75 -23.40
CA ILE A 118 8.55 17.39 -22.81
C ILE A 118 7.97 18.57 -22.01
N GLU A 119 8.78 19.26 -21.20
CA GLU A 119 8.35 20.41 -20.40
C GLU A 119 7.91 21.60 -21.26
N GLU A 120 8.60 21.84 -22.37
CA GLU A 120 8.28 22.91 -23.32
C GLU A 120 7.12 22.53 -24.26
N SER A 121 6.70 21.26 -24.27
CA SER A 121 5.63 20.78 -25.13
C SER A 121 4.27 21.33 -24.71
N LYS A 122 3.45 21.70 -25.70
CA LYS A 122 2.09 22.17 -25.43
C LYS A 122 1.20 20.99 -25.05
N ALA A 123 0.55 21.08 -23.90
CA ALA A 123 -0.48 20.14 -23.51
C ALA A 123 -1.59 20.02 -24.58
N ILE A 124 -2.05 18.81 -24.84
CA ILE A 124 -3.16 18.53 -25.75
C ILE A 124 -4.45 19.12 -25.15
N ARG A 125 -5.14 19.94 -25.94
CA ARG A 125 -6.41 20.59 -25.56
C ARG A 125 -7.50 20.36 -26.64
N PRO A 126 -8.78 20.16 -26.27
CA PRO A 126 -9.26 19.93 -24.91
C PRO A 126 -8.65 18.63 -24.34
N THR A 127 -8.59 18.53 -23.02
CA THR A 127 -8.01 17.38 -22.32
C THR A 127 -8.74 16.09 -22.73
N ARG A 128 -8.02 15.14 -23.36
CA ARG A 128 -8.61 13.90 -23.90
C ARG A 128 -8.47 12.68 -23.01
N TRP A 129 -7.62 12.74 -21.98
CA TRP A 129 -7.35 11.56 -21.17
C TRP A 129 -8.59 11.02 -20.44
N TYR A 130 -9.59 11.87 -20.19
CA TYR A 130 -10.90 11.44 -19.69
C TYR A 130 -11.59 10.46 -20.66
N ASP A 131 -11.43 10.65 -21.97
CA ASP A 131 -12.01 9.77 -22.99
C ASP A 131 -11.42 8.35 -22.87
N TYR A 132 -10.14 8.22 -22.54
CA TYR A 132 -9.50 6.90 -22.30
C TYR A 132 -10.10 6.16 -21.10
N ILE A 133 -10.63 6.88 -20.11
CA ILE A 133 -11.36 6.30 -18.99
C ILE A 133 -12.76 5.90 -19.46
N TYR A 134 -13.48 6.82 -20.11
CA TYR A 134 -14.86 6.61 -20.55
C TYR A 134 -15.03 5.47 -21.56
N ASP A 135 -14.06 5.30 -22.46
CA ASP A 135 -14.04 4.23 -23.46
C ASP A 135 -13.98 2.83 -22.82
N VAL A 136 -13.65 2.75 -21.54
CA VAL A 136 -13.42 1.50 -20.81
C VAL A 136 -14.25 1.39 -19.51
N THR A 137 -14.89 2.47 -19.04
CA THR A 137 -15.62 2.51 -17.75
C THR A 137 -16.79 1.54 -17.66
N ASP A 138 -17.52 1.30 -18.75
CA ASP A 138 -18.59 0.28 -18.77
C ASP A 138 -18.06 -1.13 -18.40
N ALA A 139 -16.76 -1.37 -18.59
CA ALA A 139 -16.06 -2.60 -18.22
C ALA A 139 -15.34 -2.52 -16.85
N ILE A 140 -14.93 -1.32 -16.41
CA ILE A 140 -14.21 -1.10 -15.13
C ILE A 140 -15.19 -1.01 -13.96
N GLU A 141 -16.27 -0.22 -14.08
CA GLU A 141 -17.28 -0.02 -13.03
C GLU A 141 -18.02 -1.33 -12.68
N LYS A 142 -18.11 -2.28 -13.63
CA LYS A 142 -18.74 -3.58 -13.40
C LYS A 142 -17.86 -4.58 -12.64
N LYS A 143 -16.57 -4.31 -12.42
CA LYS A 143 -15.65 -5.34 -11.90
C LYS A 143 -14.68 -4.92 -10.81
N SER A 144 -14.32 -3.65 -10.65
CA SER A 144 -13.26 -3.30 -9.70
C SER A 144 -13.50 -1.99 -8.98
N SER A 145 -13.58 -2.06 -7.65
CA SER A 145 -13.36 -0.87 -6.82
C SER A 145 -11.88 -0.48 -6.94
N ALA A 146 -11.56 0.82 -6.96
CA ALA A 146 -10.15 1.23 -7.08
C ALA A 146 -9.23 0.69 -5.98
N ASN A 147 -9.81 0.30 -4.84
CA ASN A 147 -9.14 -0.45 -3.77
C ASN A 147 -8.50 -1.77 -4.24
N GLU A 148 -9.03 -2.42 -5.29
CA GLU A 148 -8.48 -3.67 -5.82
C GLU A 148 -7.14 -3.48 -6.53
N PHE A 149 -6.81 -2.25 -6.94
CA PHE A 149 -5.50 -1.98 -7.53
C PHE A 149 -4.39 -2.04 -6.48
N PHE A 150 -4.70 -1.70 -5.23
CA PHE A 150 -3.71 -1.59 -4.16
C PHE A 150 -3.41 -2.95 -3.54
N PRO A 151 -2.15 -3.42 -3.60
CA PRO A 151 -1.79 -4.67 -2.95
C PRO A 151 -1.92 -4.52 -1.42
N PRO A 152 -2.38 -5.58 -0.73
CA PRO A 152 -2.48 -5.57 0.72
C PRO A 152 -1.07 -5.69 1.33
N LEU A 153 -0.61 -4.62 1.98
CA LEU A 153 0.73 -4.50 2.58
C LEU A 153 0.65 -4.28 4.09
N ILE A 154 1.67 -4.76 4.80
CA ILE A 154 1.84 -4.47 6.23
C ILE A 154 2.61 -3.14 6.39
N PRO A 155 2.05 -2.14 7.08
CA PRO A 155 2.75 -0.90 7.38
C PRO A 155 3.81 -1.14 8.48
N PHE A 156 5.01 -1.58 8.08
CA PHE A 156 6.07 -1.97 9.03
C PHE A 156 6.41 -0.91 10.07
N ARG A 157 6.31 0.38 9.74
CA ARG A 157 6.57 1.47 10.69
C ARG A 157 5.66 1.44 11.93
N LEU A 158 4.45 0.88 11.79
CA LEU A 158 3.43 0.82 12.84
C LEU A 158 3.51 -0.47 13.67
N ILE A 159 4.38 -1.41 13.29
CA ILE A 159 4.47 -2.73 13.94
C ILE A 159 5.35 -2.67 15.19
N ASP A 160 4.83 -3.20 16.30
CA ASP A 160 5.56 -3.38 17.56
C ASP A 160 6.80 -4.24 17.31
N SER A 161 7.94 -3.78 17.81
CA SER A 161 9.24 -4.41 17.56
C SER A 161 9.30 -5.87 18.01
N ARG A 162 8.49 -6.26 18.99
CA ARG A 162 8.41 -7.62 19.54
C ARG A 162 7.73 -8.61 18.61
N ILE A 163 7.11 -8.18 17.50
CA ILE A 163 6.50 -9.04 16.47
C ILE A 163 6.98 -8.70 15.05
N MET A 164 8.03 -7.89 14.92
CA MET A 164 8.59 -7.52 13.62
C MET A 164 9.07 -8.73 12.81
N ASP A 165 9.66 -9.72 13.48
CA ASP A 165 10.07 -10.99 12.87
C ASP A 165 8.88 -11.73 12.22
N LEU A 166 7.69 -11.62 12.84
CA LEU A 166 6.46 -12.22 12.34
C LEU A 166 5.92 -11.44 11.13
N ALA A 167 6.01 -10.10 11.17
CA ALA A 167 5.60 -9.23 10.07
C ALA A 167 6.43 -9.44 8.80
N ILE A 168 7.76 -9.60 8.93
CA ILE A 168 8.67 -9.79 7.80
C ILE A 168 8.35 -11.08 7.02
N ARG A 169 8.02 -12.16 7.72
CA ARG A 169 7.70 -13.47 7.10
C ARG A 169 6.22 -13.64 6.73
N PHE A 170 5.38 -12.65 7.06
CA PHE A 170 3.93 -12.78 7.04
C PHE A 170 3.36 -13.19 5.68
N GLN A 171 3.87 -12.62 4.59
CA GLN A 171 3.38 -12.92 3.24
C GLN A 171 3.51 -14.40 2.86
N LYS A 172 4.47 -15.12 3.47
CA LYS A 172 4.71 -16.54 3.19
C LYS A 172 3.90 -17.44 4.13
N GLU A 173 3.75 -17.03 5.38
CA GLU A 173 3.20 -17.86 6.46
C GLU A 173 2.28 -17.04 7.39
N PRO A 174 1.15 -16.51 6.89
CA PRO A 174 0.33 -15.56 7.65
C PRO A 174 -0.28 -16.20 8.90
N ASP A 175 -0.86 -17.40 8.78
CA ASP A 175 -1.48 -18.10 9.91
C ASP A 175 -0.47 -18.42 11.02
N ALA A 176 0.70 -18.96 10.65
CA ALA A 176 1.76 -19.27 11.60
C ALA A 176 2.30 -18.00 12.30
N ALA A 177 2.41 -16.89 11.56
CA ALA A 177 2.80 -15.60 12.12
C ALA A 177 1.79 -15.11 13.16
N ILE A 178 0.48 -15.10 12.83
CA ILE A 178 -0.60 -14.68 13.73
C ILE A 178 -0.64 -15.57 14.99
N MET A 179 -0.65 -16.88 14.82
CA MET A 179 -0.71 -17.83 15.94
C MET A 179 0.49 -17.72 16.86
N THR A 180 1.69 -17.52 16.30
CA THR A 180 2.90 -17.26 17.09
C THR A 180 2.77 -15.95 17.86
N GLY A 181 2.24 -14.90 17.24
CA GLY A 181 2.08 -13.61 17.88
C GLY A 181 1.06 -13.62 19.03
N TYR A 182 -0.06 -14.34 18.92
CA TYR A 182 -0.99 -14.52 20.06
C TYR A 182 -0.35 -15.26 21.23
N ARG A 183 0.37 -16.36 20.96
CA ARG A 183 1.06 -17.12 22.02
C ARG A 183 2.12 -16.28 22.72
N ARG A 184 2.88 -15.49 21.96
CA ARG A 184 3.91 -14.59 22.48
C ARG A 184 3.30 -13.49 23.35
N LEU A 185 2.18 -12.90 22.93
CA LEU A 185 1.46 -11.89 23.72
C LEU A 185 0.97 -12.46 25.05
N GLU A 186 0.39 -13.65 25.01
CA GLU A 186 -0.11 -14.37 26.18
C GLU A 186 1.02 -14.65 27.19
N GLN A 187 2.18 -15.10 26.70
CA GLN A 187 3.37 -15.30 27.53
C GLN A 187 3.88 -14.01 28.15
N ILE A 188 3.99 -12.93 27.36
CA ILE A 188 4.42 -11.60 27.85
C ILE A 188 3.51 -11.15 28.99
N LEU A 189 2.20 -11.24 28.80
CA LEU A 189 1.24 -10.80 29.80
C LEU A 189 1.27 -11.67 31.07
N ALA A 190 1.38 -12.98 30.91
CA ALA A 190 1.52 -13.91 32.04
C ALA A 190 2.77 -13.59 32.87
N SER A 191 3.91 -13.36 32.21
CA SER A 191 5.15 -12.95 32.86
C SER A 191 5.01 -11.59 33.55
N LYS A 192 4.42 -10.59 32.89
CA LYS A 192 4.21 -9.24 33.45
C LYS A 192 3.34 -9.24 34.69
N CYS A 193 2.34 -10.13 34.74
CA CYS A 193 1.44 -10.29 35.87
C CYS A 193 1.97 -11.25 36.96
N GLY A 194 3.12 -11.89 36.77
CA GLY A 194 3.58 -12.96 37.67
C GLY A 194 2.68 -14.21 37.67
N LEU A 195 1.84 -14.38 36.66
CA LEU A 195 0.87 -15.47 36.52
C LEU A 195 1.39 -16.56 35.58
N VAL A 196 2.59 -17.06 35.83
CA VAL A 196 3.25 -18.07 34.98
C VAL A 196 2.38 -19.32 34.88
N GLY A 197 2.01 -19.71 33.66
CA GLY A 197 1.15 -20.86 33.37
C GLY A 197 -0.35 -20.56 33.28
N ALA A 198 -0.79 -19.34 33.58
CA ALA A 198 -2.15 -18.90 33.28
C ALA A 198 -2.30 -18.62 31.78
N VAL A 199 -3.43 -19.05 31.20
CA VAL A 199 -3.71 -18.95 29.76
C VAL A 199 -5.13 -18.45 29.49
N GLY A 200 -5.31 -17.83 28.32
CA GLY A 200 -6.58 -17.43 27.74
C GLY A 200 -7.33 -16.35 28.52
N SER A 201 -8.66 -16.36 28.41
CA SER A 201 -9.55 -15.33 28.96
C SER A 201 -9.40 -15.11 30.46
N LYS A 202 -9.07 -16.16 31.24
CA LYS A 202 -8.84 -16.05 32.70
C LYS A 202 -7.62 -15.22 33.05
N LEU A 203 -6.55 -15.30 32.25
CA LEU A 203 -5.36 -14.46 32.42
C LEU A 203 -5.73 -13.00 32.17
N PHE A 204 -6.40 -12.72 31.05
CA PHE A 204 -6.75 -11.35 30.66
C PHE A 204 -7.73 -10.69 31.62
N ALA A 205 -8.71 -11.44 32.12
CA ALA A 205 -9.64 -10.93 33.12
C ALA A 205 -8.89 -10.49 34.39
N LYS A 206 -7.97 -11.31 34.91
CA LYS A 206 -7.14 -10.97 36.07
C LYS A 206 -6.20 -9.79 35.81
N ALA A 207 -5.67 -9.70 34.59
CA ALA A 207 -4.79 -8.61 34.20
C ALA A 207 -5.53 -7.26 34.19
N PHE A 208 -6.76 -7.20 33.66
CA PHE A 208 -7.39 -5.92 33.30
C PHE A 208 -8.80 -5.65 33.86
N GLN A 209 -9.58 -6.65 34.29
CA GLN A 209 -11.03 -6.48 34.56
C GLN A 209 -11.47 -6.67 36.02
N VAL A 210 -10.66 -7.28 36.88
CA VAL A 210 -11.07 -7.52 38.29
C VAL A 210 -10.80 -6.27 39.13
N ASP A 211 -11.62 -6.02 40.17
CA ASP A 211 -11.27 -5.07 41.23
C ASP A 211 -9.93 -5.48 41.85
N GLY A 212 -8.91 -4.62 41.72
CA GLY A 212 -7.52 -5.00 42.00
C GLY A 212 -6.78 -5.63 40.81
N SER A 213 -7.15 -5.25 39.57
CA SER A 213 -6.48 -5.65 38.33
C SER A 213 -4.97 -5.46 38.44
N LEU A 214 -4.19 -6.46 38.01
CA LEU A 214 -2.73 -6.39 38.14
C LEU A 214 -2.12 -5.31 37.26
N LEU A 215 -2.80 -4.98 36.15
CA LEU A 215 -2.38 -3.95 35.23
C LEU A 215 -3.39 -2.81 35.19
N PHE A 216 -2.88 -1.62 34.93
CA PHE A 216 -3.67 -0.40 34.71
C PHE A 216 -3.00 0.49 33.65
N TRP A 217 -3.74 1.46 33.11
CA TRP A 217 -3.20 2.49 32.23
C TRP A 217 -3.13 3.82 32.98
N GLU A 218 -1.97 4.44 33.00
CA GLU A 218 -1.78 5.76 33.64
C GLU A 218 -2.50 6.86 32.88
N GLY A 219 -3.11 7.80 33.61
CA GLY A 219 -3.78 8.97 33.02
C GLY A 219 -5.10 8.69 32.30
N VAL A 220 -5.67 7.50 32.51
CA VAL A 220 -6.91 7.04 31.86
C VAL A 220 -8.03 6.90 32.90
N ASP A 221 -9.25 7.33 32.55
CA ASP A 221 -10.41 7.18 33.44
C ASP A 221 -10.93 5.74 33.49
N GLU A 222 -11.83 5.46 34.43
CA GLU A 222 -12.37 4.11 34.64
C GLU A 222 -13.15 3.58 33.43
N GLY A 223 -13.87 4.46 32.72
CA GLY A 223 -14.66 4.09 31.54
C GLY A 223 -13.76 3.70 30.36
N GLU A 224 -12.75 4.50 30.08
CA GLU A 224 -11.77 4.22 29.04
C GLU A 224 -10.92 2.98 29.39
N ALA A 225 -10.51 2.80 30.65
CA ALA A 225 -9.80 1.60 31.10
C ALA A 225 -10.65 0.33 30.89
N LYS A 226 -11.95 0.37 31.22
CA LYS A 226 -12.91 -0.72 30.94
C LYS A 226 -13.06 -0.97 29.44
N GLY A 227 -13.09 0.09 28.63
CA GLY A 227 -13.14 0.00 27.16
C GLY A 227 -11.91 -0.70 26.59
N ARG A 228 -10.70 -0.28 26.99
CA ARG A 228 -9.43 -0.90 26.57
C ARG A 228 -9.35 -2.37 26.97
N ALA A 229 -9.73 -2.70 28.21
CA ALA A 229 -9.78 -4.09 28.68
C ALA A 229 -10.75 -4.95 27.85
N SER A 230 -11.94 -4.41 27.54
CA SER A 230 -12.96 -5.11 26.76
C SER A 230 -12.52 -5.32 25.31
N LEU A 231 -11.90 -4.31 24.69
CA LEU A 231 -11.31 -4.42 23.36
C LEU A 231 -10.23 -5.50 23.32
N PHE A 232 -9.33 -5.50 24.32
CA PHE A 232 -8.24 -6.46 24.40
C PHE A 232 -8.76 -7.91 24.45
N ILE A 233 -9.68 -8.19 25.38
CA ILE A 233 -10.25 -9.52 25.60
C ILE A 233 -11.13 -9.95 24.42
N GLY A 234 -11.93 -9.03 23.90
CA GLY A 234 -12.83 -9.25 22.78
C GLY A 234 -12.07 -9.61 21.51
N ALA A 235 -11.06 -8.81 21.14
CA ALA A 235 -10.23 -9.08 19.96
C ALA A 235 -9.49 -10.43 20.10
N TYR A 236 -8.82 -10.68 21.22
CA TYR A 236 -8.14 -11.96 21.42
C TYR A 236 -9.10 -13.15 21.27
N SER A 237 -10.28 -13.08 21.93
CA SER A 237 -11.23 -14.19 21.97
C SER A 237 -11.98 -14.42 20.66
N ALA A 238 -12.22 -13.36 19.87
CA ALA A 238 -12.89 -13.43 18.56
C ALA A 238 -12.02 -14.13 17.50
N PHE A 239 -10.71 -13.89 17.52
CA PHE A 239 -9.81 -14.29 16.44
C PHE A 239 -8.96 -15.53 16.79
N ARG A 240 -8.34 -15.58 17.98
CA ARG A 240 -7.48 -16.70 18.39
C ARG A 240 -8.23 -18.02 18.47
N ASN A 241 -9.45 -18.02 19.02
CA ASN A 241 -10.24 -19.24 19.19
C ASN A 241 -10.66 -19.82 17.84
N ARG A 242 -11.00 -18.97 16.87
CA ARG A 242 -11.42 -19.41 15.53
C ARG A 242 -10.29 -20.16 14.81
N ARG A 243 -9.07 -19.63 14.84
CA ARG A 243 -7.88 -20.25 14.22
C ARG A 243 -7.45 -21.55 14.90
N ALA A 244 -7.72 -21.70 16.19
CA ALA A 244 -7.39 -22.93 16.91
C ALA A 244 -8.32 -24.12 16.57
N HIS A 245 -9.48 -23.88 15.94
CA HIS A 245 -10.54 -24.87 15.78
C HIS A 245 -11.02 -25.13 14.34
N ALA A 246 -10.56 -24.36 13.35
CA ALA A 246 -10.97 -24.54 11.95
C ALA A 246 -9.79 -24.36 10.99
N GLU A 247 -9.70 -25.22 9.98
CA GLU A 247 -8.93 -24.92 8.77
C GLU A 247 -9.66 -23.82 7.99
N LEU A 248 -9.04 -22.66 7.88
CA LEU A 248 -9.65 -21.48 7.30
C LEU A 248 -8.96 -21.17 5.97
N SER A 249 -9.76 -21.08 4.90
CA SER A 249 -9.33 -20.45 3.65
C SER A 249 -9.37 -18.93 3.87
N HIS A 250 -8.22 -18.35 4.19
CA HIS A 250 -8.11 -16.91 4.44
C HIS A 250 -7.63 -16.16 3.20
N ARG A 251 -8.26 -15.01 2.95
CA ARG A 251 -7.71 -14.02 2.03
C ARG A 251 -6.63 -13.23 2.77
N LEU A 252 -5.54 -12.88 2.07
CA LEU A 252 -4.41 -12.17 2.67
C LEU A 252 -4.84 -10.84 3.32
N GLU A 253 -5.86 -10.17 2.78
CA GLU A 253 -6.41 -8.94 3.35
C GLU A 253 -6.97 -9.17 4.76
N ASP A 254 -7.68 -10.28 4.99
CA ASP A 254 -8.26 -10.62 6.29
C ASP A 254 -7.17 -10.97 7.30
N ASP A 255 -6.16 -11.69 6.86
CA ASP A 255 -4.99 -12.02 7.68
C ASP A 255 -4.23 -10.75 8.10
N ILE A 256 -4.00 -9.81 7.18
CA ILE A 256 -3.33 -8.53 7.51
C ILE A 256 -4.16 -7.71 8.49
N ARG A 257 -5.49 -7.63 8.30
CA ARG A 257 -6.38 -6.94 9.26
C ARG A 257 -6.27 -7.54 10.65
N GLU A 258 -6.28 -8.86 10.76
CA GLU A 258 -6.11 -9.55 12.04
C GLU A 258 -4.72 -9.31 12.64
N PHE A 259 -3.66 -9.34 11.83
CA PHE A 259 -2.31 -9.07 12.30
C PHE A 259 -2.16 -7.63 12.83
N LEU A 260 -2.82 -6.66 12.22
CA LEU A 260 -2.86 -5.27 12.70
C LEU A 260 -3.66 -5.13 14.01
N LEU A 261 -4.76 -5.89 14.17
CA LEU A 261 -5.47 -5.95 15.45
C LEU A 261 -4.58 -6.58 16.55
N LEU A 262 -3.88 -7.67 16.23
CA LEU A 262 -2.91 -8.29 17.12
C LEU A 262 -1.81 -7.29 17.50
N ASN A 263 -1.25 -6.57 16.55
CA ASN A 263 -0.28 -5.49 16.79
C ASN A 263 -0.83 -4.45 17.79
N GLN A 264 -2.09 -4.04 17.64
CA GLN A 264 -2.72 -3.11 18.57
C GLN A 264 -2.80 -3.67 20.00
N LEU A 265 -2.95 -4.99 20.18
CA LEU A 265 -2.90 -5.61 21.50
C LEU A 265 -1.51 -5.50 22.14
N TYR A 266 -0.44 -5.63 21.36
CA TYR A 266 0.93 -5.39 21.84
C TYR A 266 1.12 -3.95 22.31
N VAL A 267 0.59 -2.98 21.57
CA VAL A 267 0.62 -1.55 21.94
C VAL A 267 -0.17 -1.27 23.23
N LEU A 268 -1.37 -1.86 23.36
CA LEU A 268 -2.19 -1.72 24.57
C LEU A 268 -1.52 -2.36 25.79
N GLU A 269 -0.91 -3.53 25.61
CA GLU A 269 -0.16 -4.20 26.68
C GLU A 269 1.05 -3.36 27.09
N ALA A 270 1.86 -2.88 26.14
CA ALA A 270 3.07 -2.10 26.44
C ALA A 270 2.78 -0.80 27.20
N SER A 271 1.65 -0.16 26.91
CA SER A 271 1.20 1.07 27.57
C SER A 271 0.60 0.86 28.96
N SER A 272 0.44 -0.38 29.42
CA SER A 272 -0.03 -0.68 30.78
C SER A 272 1.13 -0.77 31.78
N ALA A 273 0.87 -0.35 33.02
CA ALA A 273 1.77 -0.47 34.16
C ALA A 273 1.27 -1.55 35.13
N VAL A 274 2.21 -2.14 35.88
CA VAL A 274 1.89 -3.05 36.99
C VAL A 274 1.48 -2.21 38.20
N ARG A 275 0.39 -2.58 38.87
CA ARG A 275 -0.04 -1.94 40.13
C ARG A 275 0.91 -2.21 41.29
#